data_AF-A0A954B631-F1
#
_entry.id   AF-A0A954B631-F1
#
_cell.length_a   1.000
_cell.length_b   1.000
_cell.length_c   1.000
_cell.angle_alpha   90.00
_cell.angle_beta   90.00
_cell.angle_gamma   90.00
#
_symmetry.space_group_name_H-M   'P 1'
#
loop_
_entity.id
_entity.type
_entity.pdbx_description
1 polymer ?
#
loop_
_entity_poly.entity_id
_entity_poly.type
_entity_poly.pdbx_seq_one_letter_code
_entity_poly.pdbx_strand_id
1 'polypeptide(L)'
;FLQMMWREDTRRLRFVIAAEANRFPELGEAFLNAGPRRDCDYLARILRKHQVQNCIIIQNARSAADRFLSSLLGIPDLEICMGLRPMMTSHELRRHVAQSVDLFLHGVGANPVNKNPANANPVNNEK
;
A
#
# COMPACT_ATOMS: atom_id res chain seq x y z
N PHE A 1 -3.33 -13.66 -3.97
CA PHE A 1 -2.28 -12.64 -4.05
C PHE A 1 -1.77 -12.24 -2.66
N LEU A 2 -2.53 -11.48 -1.85
CA LEU A 2 -2.10 -11.06 -0.51
C LEU A 2 -1.68 -12.23 0.40
N GLN A 3 -2.40 -13.35 0.37
CA GLN A 3 -1.96 -14.52 1.16
C GLN A 3 -0.57 -15.05 0.76
N MET A 4 -0.17 -14.95 -0.52
CA MET A 4 1.14 -15.41 -1.01
C MET A 4 2.27 -14.47 -0.60
N MET A 5 2.00 -13.15 -0.60
CA MET A 5 2.93 -12.11 -0.15
C MET A 5 3.21 -12.18 1.37
N TRP A 6 2.30 -12.76 2.16
CA TRP A 6 2.45 -12.95 3.61
C TRP A 6 2.83 -14.37 4.03
N ARG A 7 3.10 -15.28 3.09
CA ARG A 7 3.71 -16.56 3.45
C ARG A 7 5.10 -16.29 3.99
N GLU A 8 5.43 -17.02 5.04
CA GLU A 8 6.71 -16.92 5.74
C GLU A 8 7.89 -17.10 4.76
N ASP A 9 7.83 -18.11 3.90
CA ASP A 9 8.86 -18.42 2.91
C ASP A 9 9.11 -17.25 1.94
N THR A 10 8.04 -16.67 1.39
CA THR A 10 8.11 -15.54 0.45
C THR A 10 8.71 -14.30 1.12
N ARG A 11 8.36 -14.07 2.39
CA ARG A 11 8.81 -12.89 3.15
C ARG A 11 10.29 -12.99 3.50
N ARG A 12 10.73 -14.16 3.97
CA ARG A 12 12.14 -14.46 4.24
C ARG A 12 12.98 -14.35 2.97
N LEU A 13 12.49 -14.90 1.85
CA LEU A 13 13.16 -14.79 0.56
C LEU A 13 13.35 -13.32 0.15
N ARG A 14 12.32 -12.48 0.29
CA ARG A 14 12.44 -11.04 0.00
C ARG A 14 13.53 -10.38 0.86
N PHE A 15 13.65 -10.73 2.14
CA PHE A 15 14.67 -10.14 3.01
C PHE A 15 16.08 -10.58 2.62
N VAL A 16 16.28 -11.85 2.26
CA VAL A 16 17.57 -12.34 1.72
C VAL A 16 17.92 -11.59 0.44
N ILE A 17 16.96 -11.45 -0.48
CA ILE A 17 17.17 -10.70 -1.72
C ILE A 17 17.51 -9.24 -1.41
N ALA A 18 16.80 -8.60 -0.48
CA ALA A 18 17.06 -7.21 -0.10
C ALA A 18 18.45 -7.01 0.52
N ALA A 19 18.92 -7.96 1.33
CA ALA A 19 20.26 -7.93 1.92
C ALA A 19 21.36 -8.05 0.85
N GLU A 20 21.11 -8.86 -0.19
CA GLU A 20 22.09 -9.14 -1.25
C GLU A 20 21.96 -8.19 -2.47
N ALA A 21 20.88 -7.41 -2.58
CA ALA A 21 20.57 -6.61 -3.77
C ALA A 21 21.62 -5.54 -4.09
N ASN A 22 22.32 -5.00 -3.08
CA ASN A 22 23.43 -4.07 -3.32
C ASN A 22 24.65 -4.76 -3.97
N ARG A 23 24.82 -6.06 -3.71
CA ARG A 23 25.91 -6.87 -4.27
C ARG A 23 25.53 -7.51 -5.61
N PHE A 24 24.26 -7.87 -5.77
CA PHE A 24 23.70 -8.50 -6.97
C PHE A 24 22.42 -7.76 -7.40
N PRO A 25 22.53 -6.60 -8.07
CA PRO A 25 21.38 -5.77 -8.45
C PRO A 25 20.33 -6.51 -9.29
N GLU A 26 20.77 -7.47 -10.10
CA GLU A 26 19.92 -8.27 -10.98
C GLU A 26 18.92 -9.12 -10.19
N LEU A 27 19.28 -9.56 -8.96
CA LEU A 27 18.36 -10.29 -8.09
C LEU A 27 17.22 -9.39 -7.60
N GLY A 28 17.54 -8.16 -7.21
CA GLY A 28 16.55 -7.17 -6.79
C GLY A 28 15.60 -6.83 -7.93
N GLU A 29 16.14 -6.61 -9.13
CA GLU A 29 15.34 -6.31 -10.32
C GLU A 29 14.44 -7.49 -10.73
N ALA A 30 14.99 -8.71 -10.77
CA ALA A 30 14.23 -9.91 -11.09
C ALA A 30 13.08 -10.11 -10.09
N PHE A 31 13.34 -9.94 -8.79
CA PHE A 31 12.31 -10.03 -7.76
C PHE A 31 11.21 -9.00 -7.95
N LEU A 32 11.57 -7.72 -8.12
CA LEU A 32 10.60 -6.62 -8.31
C LEU A 32 9.73 -6.83 -9.55
N ASN A 33 10.32 -7.29 -10.66
CA ASN A 33 9.62 -7.53 -11.93
C ASN A 33 8.71 -8.76 -11.87
N ALA A 34 9.14 -9.83 -11.20
CA ALA A 34 8.37 -11.08 -11.11
C ALA A 34 7.13 -10.96 -10.19
N GLY A 35 7.22 -10.16 -9.12
CA GLY A 35 6.15 -10.03 -8.12
C GLY A 35 5.68 -8.59 -7.92
N PRO A 36 6.30 -7.80 -7.04
CA PRO A 36 5.76 -6.53 -6.54
C PRO A 36 5.25 -5.56 -7.61
N ARG A 37 5.99 -5.39 -8.72
CA ARG A 37 5.56 -4.50 -9.80
C ARG A 37 4.33 -5.03 -10.52
N ARG A 38 4.31 -6.32 -10.85
CA ARG A 38 3.19 -7.00 -11.49
C ARG A 38 1.92 -6.94 -10.63
N ASP A 39 2.08 -7.10 -9.33
CA ASP A 39 0.97 -7.06 -8.39
C ASP A 39 0.41 -5.65 -8.19
N CYS A 40 1.31 -4.66 -8.13
CA CYS A 40 0.94 -3.26 -8.14
C CYS A 40 0.18 -2.89 -9.44
N ASP A 41 0.62 -3.38 -10.60
CA ASP A 41 -0.08 -3.21 -11.87
C ASP A 41 -1.45 -3.90 -11.91
N TYR A 42 -1.56 -5.09 -11.31
CA TYR A 42 -2.83 -5.78 -11.17
C TYR A 42 -3.83 -4.97 -10.35
N LEU A 43 -3.41 -4.48 -9.17
CA LEU A 43 -4.25 -3.68 -8.31
C LEU A 43 -4.60 -2.32 -8.96
N ALA A 44 -3.64 -1.68 -9.62
CA ALA A 44 -3.88 -0.43 -10.34
C ALA A 44 -5.00 -0.56 -11.39
N ARG A 45 -5.09 -1.71 -12.09
CA ARG A 45 -6.18 -1.98 -13.03
C ARG A 45 -7.54 -2.09 -12.33
N ILE A 46 -7.60 -2.67 -11.14
CA ILE A 46 -8.84 -2.73 -10.34
C ILE A 46 -9.26 -1.32 -9.91
N LEU A 47 -8.32 -0.55 -9.36
CA LEU A 47 -8.60 0.82 -8.92
C LEU A 47 -9.05 1.71 -10.08
N ARG A 48 -8.42 1.60 -11.26
CA ARG A 48 -8.83 2.34 -12.45
C ARG A 48 -10.27 2.03 -12.87
N LYS A 49 -10.73 0.78 -12.77
CA LYS A 49 -12.12 0.41 -13.06
C LYS A 49 -13.10 1.16 -12.15
N HIS A 50 -12.82 1.18 -10.85
CA HIS A 50 -13.65 1.89 -9.87
C HIS A 50 -13.55 3.41 -9.97
N GLN A 51 -12.40 3.94 -10.38
CA GLN A 51 -12.22 5.36 -10.68
C GLN A 51 -13.12 5.80 -11.85
N VAL A 52 -13.14 5.03 -12.95
CA VAL A 52 -13.99 5.33 -14.13
C VAL A 52 -15.48 5.27 -13.77
N GLN A 53 -15.86 4.43 -12.81
CA GLN A 53 -17.22 4.34 -12.29
C GLN A 53 -17.56 5.42 -11.23
N ASN A 54 -16.63 6.34 -10.94
CA ASN A 54 -16.74 7.36 -9.89
C ASN A 54 -17.01 6.79 -8.48
N CYS A 55 -16.70 5.52 -8.24
CA CYS A 55 -16.82 4.91 -6.91
C CYS A 55 -15.73 5.37 -5.95
N ILE A 56 -14.57 5.76 -6.49
CA ILE A 56 -13.41 6.26 -5.74
C ILE A 56 -12.79 7.47 -6.46
N ILE A 57 -12.15 8.34 -5.68
CA ILE A 57 -11.43 9.52 -6.16
C ILE A 57 -9.93 9.29 -5.97
N ILE A 58 -9.21 9.11 -7.08
CA ILE A 58 -7.76 8.96 -7.11
C ILE A 58 -7.20 9.69 -8.34
N GLN A 59 -6.01 10.29 -8.22
CA GLN A 59 -5.35 10.97 -9.35
C GLN A 59 -4.63 9.98 -10.26
N ASN A 60 -3.87 9.05 -9.68
CA ASN A 60 -3.11 8.04 -10.39
C ASN A 60 -3.34 6.65 -9.76
N ALA A 61 -3.92 5.73 -10.52
CA ALA A 61 -4.26 4.40 -10.04
C ALA A 61 -3.04 3.55 -9.66
N ARG A 62 -1.90 3.72 -10.35
CA ARG A 62 -0.66 2.99 -10.03
C ARG A 62 -0.06 3.48 -8.72
N SER A 63 0.02 4.80 -8.53
CA SER A 63 0.50 5.39 -7.28
C SER A 63 -0.42 5.07 -6.10
N ALA A 64 -1.74 5.03 -6.32
CA ALA A 64 -2.70 4.61 -5.28
C ALA A 64 -2.51 3.13 -4.90
N ALA A 65 -2.30 2.25 -5.88
CA ALA A 65 -2.00 0.84 -5.63
C ALA A 65 -0.69 0.65 -4.85
N ASP A 66 0.36 1.36 -5.24
CA ASP A 66 1.67 1.34 -4.57
C ASP A 66 1.57 1.78 -3.10
N ARG A 67 0.86 2.89 -2.83
CA ARG A 67 0.60 3.36 -1.47
C ARG A 67 -0.18 2.35 -0.63
N PHE A 68 -1.20 1.70 -1.21
CA PHE A 68 -1.95 0.66 -0.52
C PHE A 68 -1.07 -0.55 -0.20
N LEU A 69 -0.29 -1.05 -1.16
CA LEU A 69 0.59 -2.20 -0.91
C LEU A 69 1.66 -1.88 0.14
N SER A 70 2.19 -0.66 0.12
CA SER A 70 3.16 -0.18 1.10
C SER A 70 2.56 -0.07 2.51
N SER A 71 1.30 0.35 2.64
CA SER A 71 0.63 0.45 3.95
C SER A 71 0.40 -0.92 4.60
N LEU A 72 0.29 -1.97 3.79
CA LEU A 72 0.18 -3.33 4.29
C LEU A 72 1.50 -3.84 4.87
N LEU A 73 2.66 -3.36 4.41
CA LEU A 73 3.95 -3.72 4.99
C LEU A 73 4.17 -2.96 6.31
N GLY A 74 4.23 -1.62 6.24
CA GLY A 74 4.37 -0.74 7.40
C GLY A 74 5.55 -1.07 8.32
N ILE A 75 5.50 -0.54 9.55
CA ILE A 75 6.51 -0.81 10.60
C ILE A 75 6.58 -2.29 11.00
N PRO A 76 5.48 -3.05 11.12
CA PRO A 76 5.57 -4.46 11.50
C PRO A 76 6.38 -5.31 10.52
N ASP A 77 6.35 -5.00 9.23
CA ASP A 77 7.21 -5.67 8.24
C ASP A 77 8.70 -5.43 8.48
N LEU A 78 9.05 -4.19 8.83
CA LEU A 78 10.42 -3.81 9.15
C LEU A 78 10.91 -4.46 10.45
N GLU A 79 10.10 -4.47 11.51
CA GLU A 79 10.45 -5.14 12.78
C GLU A 79 10.71 -6.63 12.58
N ILE A 80 9.90 -7.28 11.75
CA ILE A 80 10.07 -8.70 11.38
C ILE A 80 11.35 -8.90 10.57
N CYS A 81 11.66 -8.00 9.62
CA CYS A 81 12.92 -8.03 8.87
C CYS A 81 14.15 -7.96 9.80
N MET A 82 14.05 -7.16 10.88
CA MET A 82 15.12 -6.94 11.84
C MET A 82 15.16 -8.01 12.96
N GLY A 83 14.28 -9.01 12.92
CA GLY A 83 14.19 -10.03 13.97
C GLY A 83 13.69 -9.50 15.32
N LEU A 84 13.10 -8.30 15.36
CA LEU A 84 12.61 -7.64 16.58
C LEU A 84 11.18 -8.06 16.92
N ARG A 85 10.51 -8.78 16.01
CA ARG A 85 9.13 -9.23 16.16
C ARG A 85 8.93 -10.59 15.45
N PRO A 86 8.17 -11.53 16.03
CA PRO A 86 7.74 -12.72 15.31
C PRO A 86 6.78 -12.38 14.15
N MET A 87 6.59 -13.33 13.24
CA MET A 87 5.58 -13.21 12.18
C MET A 87 4.18 -12.96 12.79
N MET A 88 3.38 -12.13 12.11
CA MET A 88 1.97 -11.96 12.49
C MET A 88 1.24 -13.29 12.39
N THR A 89 0.49 -13.62 13.42
CA THR A 89 -0.48 -14.72 13.37
C THR A 89 -1.51 -14.45 12.28
N SER A 90 -2.18 -15.51 11.81
CA SER A 90 -3.27 -15.39 10.82
C SER A 90 -4.37 -14.43 11.25
N HIS A 91 -4.62 -14.31 12.56
CA HIS A 91 -5.61 -13.38 13.12
C HIS A 91 -5.14 -11.93 13.08
N GLU A 92 -3.92 -11.67 13.54
CA GLU A 92 -3.31 -10.34 13.48
C GLU A 92 -3.18 -9.84 12.04
N LEU A 93 -2.78 -10.73 11.12
CA LEU A 93 -2.69 -10.39 9.70
C LEU A 93 -4.05 -9.97 9.14
N ARG A 94 -5.12 -10.73 9.43
CA ARG A 94 -6.47 -10.35 8.98
C ARG A 94 -6.89 -8.99 9.52
N ARG A 95 -6.63 -8.73 10.81
CA ARG A 95 -6.92 -7.44 11.44
C ARG A 95 -6.14 -6.30 10.79
N HIS A 96 -4.85 -6.50 10.58
CA HIS A 96 -3.96 -5.52 9.94
C HIS A 96 -4.44 -5.17 8.53
N VAL A 97 -4.71 -6.18 7.70
CA VAL A 97 -5.24 -5.99 6.34
C VAL A 97 -6.58 -5.25 6.37
N ALA A 98 -7.49 -5.61 7.28
CA ALA A 98 -8.79 -4.94 7.40
C ALA A 98 -8.63 -3.45 7.73
N GLN A 99 -7.73 -3.10 8.65
CA GLN A 99 -7.43 -1.72 9.02
C GLN A 99 -6.80 -0.93 7.86
N SER A 100 -5.86 -1.54 7.13
CA SER A 100 -5.25 -0.90 5.95
C SER A 100 -6.27 -0.66 4.83
N VAL A 101 -7.21 -1.60 4.62
CA VAL A 101 -8.30 -1.45 3.64
C VAL A 101 -9.24 -0.33 4.07
N ASP A 102 -9.65 -0.30 5.33
CA ASP A 102 -10.54 0.74 5.86
C ASP A 102 -9.93 2.14 5.70
N LEU A 103 -8.67 2.31 6.10
CA LEU A 103 -7.95 3.58 5.95
C LEU A 103 -7.81 3.99 4.48
N PHE A 104 -7.48 3.04 3.61
CA PHE A 104 -7.36 3.31 2.19
C PHE A 104 -8.69 3.74 1.57
N LEU A 105 -9.78 3.02 1.86
CA LEU A 105 -11.11 3.34 1.35
C LEU A 105 -11.63 4.68 1.87
N HIS A 106 -11.35 5.03 3.13
CA HIS A 106 -11.64 6.37 3.64
C HIS A 106 -10.86 7.46 2.88
N GLY A 107 -9.59 7.21 2.55
CA GLY A 107 -8.75 8.15 1.81
C GLY A 107 -9.13 8.33 0.35
N VAL A 108 -9.68 7.29 -0.30
CA VAL A 108 -10.09 7.33 -1.72
C VAL A 108 -11.60 7.45 -1.90
N GLY A 109 -12.38 7.43 -0.83
CA GLY A 109 -13.83 7.50 -0.89
C GLY A 109 -14.29 8.78 -1.55
N ALA A 110 -15.35 8.70 -2.35
CA ALA A 110 -16.00 9.87 -2.93
C ALA A 110 -16.79 10.64 -1.85
N ASN A 111 -16.11 11.20 -0.86
CA ASN A 111 -16.74 12.04 0.16
C ASN A 111 -17.08 13.42 -0.46
N PRO A 112 -18.31 13.92 -0.40
CA PRO A 112 -18.70 15.19 -1.05
C PRO A 112 -18.07 16.46 -0.44
N VAL A 113 -17.33 16.36 0.68
CA VAL A 113 -16.97 17.51 1.53
C VAL A 113 -15.83 18.38 0.96
N ASN A 114 -15.11 17.96 -0.07
CA ASN A 114 -14.08 18.81 -0.69
C ASN A 114 -14.42 19.13 -2.15
N LYS A 115 -15.48 19.92 -2.31
CA LYS A 115 -15.72 20.69 -3.53
C LYS A 115 -15.55 22.17 -3.18
N ASN A 116 -14.50 22.77 -3.74
CA ASN A 116 -14.26 24.20 -3.93
C ASN A 116 -13.15 24.83 -3.05
N PRO A 117 -11.99 25.23 -3.62
CA PRO A 117 -11.00 26.06 -2.92
C PRO A 117 -11.49 27.49 -2.60
N ALA A 118 -12.72 27.85 -2.99
CA ALA A 118 -13.31 29.16 -2.72
C ALA A 118 -14.02 29.30 -1.35
N ASN A 119 -13.98 28.28 -0.47
CA ASN A 119 -14.51 28.41 0.91
C ASN A 119 -13.40 28.50 1.98
N ALA A 120 -12.19 28.90 1.57
CA ALA A 120 -11.24 29.50 2.51
C ALA A 120 -11.79 30.88 2.88
N ASN A 121 -12.69 30.92 3.86
CA ASN A 121 -13.18 32.17 4.42
C ASN A 121 -11.97 33.07 4.79
N PRO A 122 -11.96 34.34 4.37
CA PRO A 122 -10.94 35.28 4.83
C PRO A 122 -11.10 35.41 6.35
N VAL A 123 -9.97 35.36 7.04
CA VAL A 123 -9.86 35.78 8.44
C VAL A 123 -10.41 37.20 8.52
N ASN A 124 -11.65 37.34 9.00
CA ASN A 124 -12.21 38.64 9.30
C ASN A 124 -11.48 39.19 10.51
N ASN A 125 -10.69 40.21 10.22
CA ASN A 125 -10.11 41.17 11.15
C ASN A 125 -11.23 42.00 11.81
N GLU A 126 -10.95 42.46 13.04
CA GLU A 126 -11.66 43.51 13.82
C GLU A 126 -12.93 43.04 14.55
N LYS A 127 -13.05 43.17 15.88
CA LYS A 127 -12.58 44.19 16.83
C LYS A 127 -12.25 43.60 18.21
#